data_AF-A0A2K9NDZ5-F1
#
_entry.id   AF-A0A2K9NDZ5-F1
#
_cell.length_a   1.000
_cell.length_b   1.000
_cell.length_c   1.000
_cell.angle_alpha   90.00
_cell.angle_beta   90.00
_cell.angle_gamma   90.00
#
_symmetry.space_group_name_H-M   'P 1'
#
loop_
_entity.id
_entity.type
_entity.pdbx_description
1 polymer ?
#
loop_
_entity_poly.entity_id
_entity_poly.type
_entity_poly.pdbx_seq_one_letter_code
_entity_poly.pdbx_strand_id
1 'polypeptide(L)'
;MVTRIIALFNLKPGVDRADYERWARTVDLPTVKSLASIQDFSVHRSVALLGSDAAPPYQYVEVIDVADMEQFGRDIATDVMQTVAGQFQGMADVAFILTDNLG
;
A
#
# COMPACT_ATOMS: atom_id res chain seq x y z
N MET A 1 7.19 -14.99 -12.77
CA MET A 1 5.89 -14.30 -12.85
C MET A 1 5.88 -13.25 -11.76
N VAL A 2 5.32 -12.08 -12.01
CA VAL A 2 5.20 -11.03 -10.98
C VAL A 2 4.03 -11.40 -10.09
N THR A 3 4.27 -11.44 -8.78
CA THR A 3 3.21 -11.61 -7.79
C THR A 3 2.69 -10.23 -7.42
N ARG A 4 1.36 -10.03 -7.45
CA ARG A 4 0.78 -8.72 -7.14
C ARG A 4 0.01 -8.78 -5.83
N ILE A 5 0.32 -7.84 -4.94
CA ILE A 5 -0.44 -7.60 -3.71
C ILE A 5 -1.23 -6.31 -3.90
N ILE A 6 -2.52 -6.36 -3.56
CA ILE A 6 -3.40 -5.20 -3.50
C ILE A 6 -3.68 -4.88 -2.04
N ALA A 7 -3.39 -3.66 -1.61
CA ALA A 7 -3.78 -3.16 -0.30
C ALA A 7 -4.98 -2.22 -0.45
N LEU A 8 -6.08 -2.53 0.23
CA LEU A 8 -7.28 -1.69 0.26
C LEU A 8 -7.42 -1.14 1.67
N PHE A 9 -7.48 0.19 1.83
CA PHE A 9 -7.52 0.77 3.18
C PHE A 9 -8.31 2.06 3.31
N ASN A 10 -8.70 2.31 4.55
CA ASN A 10 -9.32 3.54 5.02
C ASN A 10 -8.47 4.12 6.16
N LEU A 11 -8.38 5.44 6.23
CA LEU A 11 -7.70 6.11 7.35
C LEU A 11 -8.53 5.95 8.62
N LYS A 12 -7.83 5.73 9.73
CA LYS A 12 -8.43 5.63 11.06
C LYS A 12 -9.04 6.97 11.48
N PRO A 13 -10.06 6.96 12.36
CA PRO A 13 -10.63 8.19 12.89
C PRO A 13 -9.57 9.12 13.49
N GLY A 14 -9.60 10.40 13.11
CA GLY A 14 -8.68 11.43 13.60
C GLY A 14 -7.36 11.55 12.83
N VAL A 15 -7.09 10.66 11.87
CA VAL A 15 -5.93 10.81 10.97
C VAL A 15 -6.27 11.82 9.88
N ASP A 16 -5.48 12.88 9.79
CA ASP A 16 -5.65 13.87 8.73
C ASP A 16 -5.15 13.31 7.38
N ARG A 17 -5.95 13.55 6.34
CA ARG A 17 -5.68 13.05 5.00
C ARG A 17 -4.42 13.66 4.40
N ALA A 18 -4.20 14.97 4.58
CA ALA A 18 -3.03 15.65 4.02
C ALA A 18 -1.75 15.21 4.73
N ASP A 19 -1.83 14.88 6.02
CA ASP A 19 -0.73 14.31 6.77
C ASP A 19 -0.37 12.90 6.28
N TYR A 20 -1.37 12.03 6.08
CA TYR A 20 -1.16 10.72 5.47
C TYR A 20 -0.57 10.85 4.06
N GLU A 21 -1.16 11.66 3.18
CA GLU A 21 -0.69 11.79 1.80
C GLU A 21 0.73 12.36 1.71
N ARG A 22 1.12 13.24 2.65
CA ARG A 22 2.49 13.74 2.76
C ARG A 22 3.43 12.63 3.18
N TRP A 23 3.09 11.90 4.25
CA TRP A 23 3.87 10.75 4.71
C TRP A 23 4.04 9.69 3.62
N ALA A 24 2.96 9.35 2.91
CA ALA A 24 3.00 8.38 1.83
C ALA A 24 3.99 8.77 0.73
N ARG A 25 4.04 10.06 0.36
CA ARG A 25 4.95 10.58 -0.67
C ARG A 25 6.40 10.67 -0.22
N THR A 26 6.64 10.98 1.05
CA THR A 26 8.01 11.26 1.54
C THR A 26 8.67 10.09 2.25
N VAL A 27 7.89 9.12 2.73
CA VAL A 27 8.37 7.98 3.52
C VAL A 27 8.02 6.68 2.83
N ASP A 28 6.74 6.38 2.66
CA ASP A 28 6.28 5.06 2.22
C ASP A 28 6.71 4.72 0.79
N LEU A 29 6.22 5.50 -0.20
CA LEU A 29 6.55 5.33 -1.61
C LEU A 29 8.06 5.21 -1.87
N PRO A 30 8.95 6.10 -1.39
CA PRO A 30 10.38 5.94 -1.61
C PRO A 30 10.99 4.75 -0.88
N THR A 31 10.52 4.41 0.32
CA THR A 31 11.05 3.27 1.08
C THR A 31 10.71 1.96 0.39
N VAL A 32 9.43 1.73 0.07
CA VAL A 32 8.99 0.48 -0.58
C VAL A 32 9.59 0.35 -1.98
N LYS A 33 9.68 1.44 -2.76
CA LYS A 33 10.33 1.42 -4.08
C LYS A 33 11.83 1.14 -4.04
N SER A 34 12.48 1.32 -2.89
CA SER A 34 13.91 1.04 -2.73
C SER A 34 14.20 -0.43 -2.38
N LEU A 35 13.18 -1.22 -2.04
CA LEU A 35 13.33 -2.62 -1.69
C LEU A 35 13.69 -3.46 -2.91
N ALA A 36 14.67 -4.36 -2.76
CA ALA A 36 15.18 -5.17 -3.86
C ALA A 36 14.14 -6.17 -4.41
N SER A 37 13.17 -6.57 -3.58
CA SER A 37 12.06 -7.43 -3.96
C SER A 37 10.96 -6.74 -4.76
N ILE A 38 10.93 -5.41 -4.82
CA ILE A 38 9.83 -4.65 -5.42
C ILE A 38 10.16 -4.30 -6.88
N GLN A 39 9.27 -4.69 -7.77
CA GLN A 39 9.33 -4.31 -9.18
C GLN A 39 8.65 -2.96 -9.43
N ASP A 40 7.46 -2.76 -8.85
CA ASP A 40 6.75 -1.48 -8.90
C ASP A 40 5.87 -1.32 -7.65
N PHE A 41 5.63 -0.06 -7.29
CA PHE A 41 4.76 0.29 -6.17
C PHE A 41 4.01 1.59 -6.47
N SER A 42 2.70 1.58 -6.27
CA SER A 42 1.87 2.77 -6.46
C SER A 42 0.73 2.83 -5.44
N VAL A 43 0.40 4.04 -5.03
CA VAL A 43 -0.73 4.33 -4.13
C VAL A 43 -1.68 5.28 -4.83
N HIS A 44 -2.96 4.91 -4.86
CA HIS A 44 -4.03 5.62 -5.54
C HIS A 44 -5.09 6.04 -4.53
N ARG A 45 -5.49 7.30 -4.56
CA ARG A 45 -6.67 7.76 -3.82
C ARG A 45 -7.92 7.47 -4.64
N SER A 46 -8.90 6.83 -4.04
CA SER A 46 -10.22 6.64 -4.63
C SER A 46 -10.95 7.98 -4.74
N VAL A 47 -11.45 8.30 -5.94
CA VAL A 47 -12.10 9.59 -6.21
C VAL A 47 -13.61 9.48 -6.40
N ALA A 48 -14.09 8.41 -7.03
CA ALA A 48 -15.50 8.15 -7.29
C ALA A 48 -15.71 6.69 -7.69
N LEU A 49 -16.96 6.21 -7.58
CA LEU A 49 -17.39 4.96 -8.24
C LEU A 49 -17.92 5.29 -9.64
N LEU A 50 -17.54 4.50 -10.64
CA LEU A 50 -18.09 4.66 -11.98
C LEU A 50 -19.52 4.12 -12.03
N GLY A 51 -20.46 4.91 -12.53
CA GLY A 51 -21.87 4.52 -12.66
C GLY A 51 -22.67 4.55 -11.36
N SER A 52 -22.15 5.17 -10.29
CA SER A 52 -22.83 5.32 -9.01
C SER A 52 -22.38 6.59 -8.29
N ASP A 53 -23.29 7.28 -7.59
CA ASP A 53 -22.97 8.42 -6.72
C ASP A 53 -22.58 7.99 -5.29
N ALA A 54 -22.54 6.68 -5.02
CA ALA A 54 -22.07 6.17 -3.74
C ALA A 54 -20.57 6.43 -3.55
N ALA A 55 -20.16 6.59 -2.28
CA ALA A 55 -18.74 6.71 -1.94
C ALA A 55 -17.99 5.41 -2.24
N PRO A 56 -16.72 5.47 -2.70
CA PRO A 56 -15.87 4.29 -2.79
C PRO A 56 -15.74 3.58 -1.42
N PRO A 57 -15.78 2.24 -1.38
CA PRO A 57 -15.70 1.49 -0.13
C PRO A 57 -14.33 1.58 0.57
N TYR A 58 -13.29 1.94 -0.18
CA TYR A 58 -11.95 2.19 0.32
C TYR A 58 -11.46 3.54 -0.16
N GLN A 59 -10.85 4.32 0.73
CA GLN A 59 -10.30 5.63 0.43
C GLN A 59 -9.05 5.56 -0.44
N TYR A 60 -8.29 4.46 -0.33
CA TYR A 60 -7.04 4.27 -1.04
C TYR A 60 -6.85 2.82 -1.49
N VAL A 61 -6.03 2.67 -2.53
CA VAL A 61 -5.60 1.39 -3.12
C VAL A 61 -4.09 1.44 -3.33
N GLU A 62 -3.35 0.51 -2.74
CA GLU A 62 -1.95 0.28 -3.07
C GLU A 62 -1.82 -0.93 -3.98
N VAL A 63 -0.93 -0.82 -4.95
CA VAL A 63 -0.55 -1.91 -5.86
C VAL A 63 0.94 -2.15 -5.68
N ILE A 64 1.27 -3.36 -5.24
CA ILE A 64 2.64 -3.80 -4.98
C ILE A 64 2.94 -4.94 -5.93
N ASP A 65 3.83 -4.67 -6.89
CA ASP A 65 4.36 -5.68 -7.80
C ASP A 65 5.65 -6.23 -7.21
N VAL A 66 5.60 -7.48 -6.77
CA VAL A 66 6.71 -8.17 -6.12
C VAL A 66 7.42 -9.07 -7.13
N ALA A 67 8.70 -8.79 -7.34
CA ALA A 67 9.58 -9.57 -8.22
C ALA A 67 10.01 -10.90 -7.58
N ASP A 68 10.19 -10.91 -6.26
CA ASP A 68 10.65 -12.06 -5.48
C ASP A 68 9.98 -12.07 -4.09
N MET A 69 9.08 -13.03 -3.87
CA MET A 69 8.33 -13.16 -2.61
C MET A 69 9.18 -13.62 -1.42
N GLU A 70 10.25 -14.39 -1.66
CA GLU A 70 11.16 -14.78 -0.58
C GLU A 70 12.01 -13.60 -0.13
N GLN A 71 12.53 -12.83 -1.10
CA GLN A 71 13.24 -11.60 -0.80
C GLN A 71 12.31 -10.57 -0.16
N PHE A 72 11.06 -10.48 -0.59
CA PHE A 72 10.07 -9.60 0.03
C PHE A 72 9.88 -9.91 1.50
N GLY A 73 9.77 -11.20 1.88
CA GLY A 73 9.73 -11.63 3.28
C GLY A 73 10.94 -11.15 4.10
N ARG A 74 12.14 -11.13 3.50
CA ARG A 74 13.36 -10.61 4.14
C ARG A 74 13.35 -9.08 4.24
N ASP A 75 12.93 -8.40 3.18
CA ASP A 75 12.86 -6.93 3.10
C ASP A 75 11.88 -6.36 4.13
N ILE A 76 10.69 -6.95 4.27
CA ILE A 76 9.70 -6.50 5.25
C ILE A 76 10.09 -6.81 6.69
N ALA A 77 10.99 -7.78 6.91
CA ALA A 77 11.50 -8.11 8.24
C ALA A 77 12.59 -7.13 8.74
N THR A 78 13.06 -6.20 7.89
CA THR A 78 14.05 -5.20 8.30
C THR A 78 13.48 -4.19 9.27
N ASP A 79 14.31 -3.64 10.17
CA ASP A 79 13.90 -2.65 11.17
C ASP A 79 13.26 -1.39 10.54
N VAL A 80 13.78 -0.97 9.39
CA VAL A 80 13.25 0.17 8.63
C VAL A 80 11.83 -0.12 8.19
N MET A 81 11.59 -1.30 7.60
CA MET A 81 10.28 -1.63 7.07
C MET A 81 9.26 -1.95 8.18
N GLN A 82 9.71 -2.54 9.29
CA GLN A 82 8.87 -2.70 10.48
C GLN A 82 8.44 -1.35 11.07
N THR A 83 9.33 -0.35 11.07
CA THR A 83 8.99 1.01 11.51
C THR A 83 7.93 1.64 10.60
N VAL A 84 8.12 1.57 9.28
CA VAL A 84 7.16 2.11 8.30
C VAL A 84 5.83 1.37 8.40
N ALA A 85 5.83 0.05 8.52
CA ALA A 85 4.62 -0.76 8.70
C ALA A 85 3.88 -0.40 10.00
N GLY A 86 4.60 -0.19 11.10
CA GLY A 86 4.01 0.25 12.37
C GLY A 86 3.38 1.64 12.28
N GLN A 87 4.02 2.59 11.61
CA GLN A 87 3.44 3.90 11.33
C GLN A 87 2.16 3.78 10.51
N PHE A 88 2.20 3.01 9.41
CA PHE A 88 1.04 2.76 8.55
C PHE A 88 -0.13 2.13 9.30
N GLN A 89 0.13 1.08 10.09
CA GLN A 89 -0.88 0.44 10.94
C GLN A 89 -1.48 1.40 11.98
N GLY A 90 -0.72 2.40 12.42
CA GLY A 90 -1.23 3.48 13.27
C GLY A 90 -2.22 4.42 12.56
N MET A 91 -2.09 4.55 11.22
CA MET A 91 -2.86 5.50 10.42
C MET A 91 -4.06 4.88 9.69
N ALA A 92 -4.02 3.59 9.36
CA ALA A 92 -4.99 2.97 8.45
C ALA A 92 -5.52 1.62 8.95
N ASP A 93 -6.76 1.33 8.57
CA ASP A 93 -7.36 -0.01 8.60
C ASP A 93 -7.25 -0.60 7.19
N VAL A 94 -6.45 -1.64 7.03
CA VAL A 94 -6.01 -2.18 5.74
C VAL A 94 -6.33 -3.67 5.58
N ALA A 95 -6.70 -4.06 4.36
CA ALA A 95 -6.75 -5.44 3.90
C ALA A 95 -5.71 -5.65 2.79
N PHE A 96 -4.84 -6.65 2.97
CA PHE A 96 -3.88 -7.08 1.94
C PHE A 96 -4.42 -8.32 1.23
N ILE A 97 -4.39 -8.29 -0.11
CA ILE A 97 -4.91 -9.35 -0.97
C ILE A 97 -3.79 -9.77 -1.92
N LEU A 98 -3.36 -11.02 -1.83
CA LEU A 98 -2.47 -11.63 -2.81
C LEU A 98 -3.27 -12.03 -4.04
N THR A 99 -2.74 -11.73 -5.24
CA THR A 99 -3.42 -11.98 -6.50
C THR A 99 -2.53 -12.76 -7.46
N ASP A 100 -3.17 -13.62 -8.25
CA ASP A 100 -2.57 -14.24 -9.44
C ASP A 100 -3.01 -13.47 -10.69
N ASN A 101 -2.09 -13.33 -11.65
CA ASN A 101 -2.44 -12.86 -12.98
C ASN A 101 -2.98 -14.03 -13.81
N LEU A 102 -4.15 -13.85 -14.43
CA LEU A 102 -4.79 -14.85 -15.30
C LEU A 102 -4.36 -14.74 -16.78
N GLY A 103 -3.57 -13.74 -17.16
CA GLY A 103 -3.08 -13.52 -18.54
C GLY A 103 -2.54 -12.13 -18.78
#